data_AF-D6RNB9-F1
#
_entry.id   AF-D6RNB9-F1
#
_cell.length_a   1.000
_cell.length_b   1.000
_cell.length_c   1.000
_cell.angle_alpha   90.00
_cell.angle_beta   90.00
_cell.angle_gamma   90.00
#
_symmetry.space_group_name_H-M   'P 1'
#
loop_
_entity.id
_entity.type
_entity.pdbx_description
1 polymer ?
#
loop_
_entity_poly.entity_id
_entity_poly.type
_entity_poly.pdbx_seq_one_letter_code
_entity_poly.pdbx_strand_id
1 'polypeptide(L)'
;MGATLHDPEEKRPRRVEDLIAQFKESISSVQHYGGSLEEVSQKYIQPVALFALESLQEKPIRTVFFTCFSVVASLPLVTYAVSSILAVIAYVAFALLGAAAASAATVIGFTFILIPTLIALAGVAAACTIFIISIFFLLRLAFLAQQRGRSDGFYAWLTEVKVFVLEQTVPCVGCFVSMTKDGHSPSSHSCPSEKSEGSLVLVGTDSSTPESTPSADQKETLMS
;
A
#
# COMPACT_ATOMS: atom_id res chain seq x y z
N MET A 1 -27.87 29.17 22.94
CA MET A 1 -27.38 28.84 21.59
C MET A 1 -26.10 29.61 21.35
N GLY A 2 -24.95 28.97 21.57
CA GLY A 2 -23.63 29.54 21.30
C GLY A 2 -22.86 28.55 20.43
N ALA A 3 -22.62 28.94 19.18
CA ALA A 3 -21.85 28.13 18.23
C ALA A 3 -20.36 28.34 18.51
N THR A 4 -19.68 27.31 19.00
CA THR A 4 -18.23 27.29 19.15
C THR A 4 -17.59 27.03 17.79
N LEU A 5 -16.94 28.05 17.27
CA LEU A 5 -16.21 28.06 16.00
C LEU A 5 -14.95 27.20 16.18
N HIS A 6 -14.96 25.99 15.62
CA HIS A 6 -13.85 25.05 15.70
C HIS A 6 -12.78 25.44 14.68
N ASP A 7 -11.69 26.00 15.17
CA ASP A 7 -10.56 26.46 14.38
C ASP A 7 -9.77 25.24 13.82
N PRO A 8 -9.59 25.11 12.49
CA PRO A 8 -8.83 24.01 11.89
C PRO A 8 -7.31 24.10 12.09
N GLU A 9 -6.80 25.08 12.84
CA GLU A 9 -5.36 25.26 13.11
C GLU A 9 -4.74 24.20 14.06
N GLU A 10 -5.53 23.44 14.84
CA GLU A 10 -4.97 22.58 15.91
C GLU A 10 -4.31 21.27 15.42
N LYS A 11 -4.56 20.83 14.18
CA LYS A 11 -4.05 19.53 13.68
C LYS A 11 -2.67 19.59 13.00
N ARG A 12 -2.20 20.78 12.63
CA ARG A 12 -0.84 20.99 12.08
C ARG A 12 0.31 20.93 13.11
N PRO A 13 0.20 21.42 14.36
CA PRO A 13 1.34 21.44 15.28
C PRO A 13 1.91 20.04 15.59
N ARG A 14 1.05 19.01 15.71
CA ARG A 14 1.50 17.65 16.07
C ARG A 14 2.45 17.00 15.07
N ARG A 15 2.25 17.19 13.76
CA ARG A 15 3.18 16.66 12.74
C ARG A 15 4.53 17.37 12.78
N VAL A 16 4.53 18.67 13.08
CA VAL A 16 5.77 19.44 13.19
C VAL A 16 6.54 18.99 14.43
N GLU A 17 5.85 18.72 15.54
CA GLU A 17 6.44 18.19 16.78
C GLU A 17 7.06 16.80 16.57
N ASP A 18 6.39 15.89 15.87
CA ASP A 18 6.92 14.55 15.55
C ASP A 18 8.16 14.62 14.65
N LEU A 19 8.15 15.50 13.63
CA LEU A 19 9.34 15.72 12.80
C LEU A 19 10.50 16.31 13.62
N ILE A 20 10.22 17.28 14.50
CA ILE A 20 11.24 17.87 15.38
C ILE A 20 11.80 16.80 16.33
N ALA A 21 10.97 15.88 16.83
CA ALA A 21 11.42 14.78 17.67
C ALA A 21 12.37 13.84 16.90
N GLN A 22 12.02 13.44 15.67
CA GLN A 22 12.89 12.61 14.83
C GLN A 22 14.21 13.31 14.47
N PHE A 23 14.17 14.62 14.22
CA PHE A 23 15.38 15.41 13.98
C PHE A 23 16.26 15.48 15.23
N LYS A 24 15.69 15.72 16.42
CA LYS A 24 16.45 15.73 17.68
C LYS A 24 17.09 14.38 17.96
N GLU A 25 16.39 13.29 17.71
CA GLU A 25 16.93 11.94 17.88
C GLU A 25 18.09 11.68 16.92
N SER A 26 17.94 12.05 15.65
CA SER A 26 18.99 11.97 14.64
C SER A 26 20.22 12.83 15.01
N ILE A 27 20.01 14.06 15.49
CA ILE A 27 21.09 14.97 15.94
C ILE A 27 21.80 14.40 17.17
N SER A 28 21.05 13.85 18.13
CA SER A 28 21.63 13.26 19.34
C SER A 28 22.52 12.06 19.03
N SER A 29 22.15 11.25 18.03
CA SER A 29 22.96 10.12 17.58
C SER A 29 24.29 10.58 16.98
N VAL A 30 24.26 11.61 16.12
CA VAL A 30 25.49 12.19 15.52
C VAL A 30 26.38 12.85 16.58
N GLN A 31 25.81 13.55 17.56
CA GLN A 31 26.59 14.13 18.66
C GLN A 31 27.28 13.07 19.52
N HIS A 32 26.63 11.92 19.72
CA HIS A 32 27.24 10.82 20.48
C HIS A 32 28.47 10.23 19.75
N TYR A 33 28.41 10.12 18.42
CA TYR A 33 29.57 9.74 17.61
C TYR A 33 30.66 10.83 17.60
N GLY A 34 30.26 12.11 17.56
CA GLY A 34 31.18 13.25 17.61
C GLY A 34 32.01 13.28 18.90
N GLY A 35 31.38 13.10 20.06
CA GLY A 35 32.07 13.07 21.36
C GLY A 35 33.06 11.91 21.49
N SER A 36 32.71 10.72 20.95
CA SER A 36 33.64 9.58 20.92
C SER A 36 34.86 9.84 20.02
N LEU A 37 34.67 10.50 18.88
CA LEU A 37 35.80 10.85 18.01
C LEU A 37 36.73 11.86 18.67
N GLU A 38 36.19 12.80 19.43
CA GLU A 38 36.99 13.80 20.15
C GLU A 38 37.82 13.13 21.25
N GLU A 39 37.23 12.23 22.04
CA GLU A 39 37.96 11.43 23.02
C GLU A 39 39.04 10.53 22.39
N VAL A 40 38.74 9.88 21.26
CA VAL A 40 39.71 9.06 20.53
C VAL A 40 40.83 9.93 19.96
N SER A 41 40.51 11.11 19.44
CA SER A 41 41.52 12.05 18.95
C SER A 41 42.46 12.45 20.08
N GLN A 42 41.92 12.77 21.25
CA GLN A 42 42.70 13.23 22.37
C GLN A 42 43.54 12.10 22.97
N LYS A 43 43.00 10.87 23.05
CA LYS A 43 43.70 9.71 23.61
C LYS A 43 44.76 9.12 22.68
N TYR A 44 44.59 9.18 21.36
CA TYR A 44 45.49 8.51 20.41
C TYR A 44 46.31 9.48 19.54
N ILE A 45 45.73 10.58 19.07
CA ILE A 45 46.42 11.49 18.16
C ILE A 45 47.39 12.39 18.95
N GLN A 46 46.96 12.90 20.10
CA GLN A 46 47.79 13.78 20.93
C GLN A 46 49.11 13.14 21.39
N PRO A 47 49.15 11.92 21.96
CA PRO A 47 50.42 11.33 22.38
C PRO A 47 51.34 10.98 21.21
N VAL A 48 50.79 10.57 20.06
CA VAL A 48 51.58 10.31 18.85
C VAL A 48 52.20 11.60 18.32
N ALA A 49 51.44 12.71 18.34
CA ALA A 49 51.95 14.02 17.92
C ALA A 49 53.07 14.52 18.85
N LEU A 50 52.91 14.38 20.17
CA LEU A 50 53.95 14.75 21.14
C LEU A 50 55.20 13.88 20.97
N PHE A 51 55.03 12.57 20.78
CA PHE A 51 56.15 11.65 20.53
C PHE A 51 56.88 11.97 19.22
N ALA A 52 56.15 12.33 18.16
CA ALA A 52 56.75 12.75 16.89
C ALA A 52 57.57 14.04 17.04
N LEU A 53 57.07 15.02 17.81
CA LEU A 53 57.80 16.26 18.10
C LEU A 53 59.10 16.00 18.88
N GLU A 54 59.05 15.13 19.88
CA GLU A 54 60.23 14.74 20.67
C GLU A 54 61.26 13.98 19.81
N SER A 55 60.83 13.04 18.98
CA SER A 55 61.69 12.30 18.04
C SER A 55 62.32 13.20 16.96
N LEU A 56 61.67 14.31 16.58
CA LEU A 56 62.23 15.29 15.65
C LEU A 56 63.37 16.09 16.28
N GLN A 57 63.32 16.38 17.59
CA GLN A 57 64.40 17.08 18.29
C GLN A 57 65.64 16.22 18.44
N GLU A 58 65.47 14.92 18.71
CA GLU A 58 66.61 14.04 18.95
C GLU A 58 67.32 13.64 17.65
N LYS A 59 66.58 13.27 16.60
CA LYS A 59 67.13 12.72 15.33
C LYS A 59 66.28 13.13 14.12
N PRO A 60 66.36 14.40 13.65
CA PRO A 60 65.42 14.96 12.67
C PRO A 60 65.40 14.22 11.32
N ILE A 61 66.57 13.82 10.81
CA ILE A 61 66.69 13.20 9.49
C ILE A 61 66.00 11.82 9.43
N ARG A 62 66.19 10.99 10.46
CA ARG A 62 65.59 9.64 10.50
C ARG A 62 64.08 9.73 10.66
N THR A 63 63.62 10.61 11.56
CA THR A 63 62.20 10.79 11.84
C THR A 63 61.44 11.26 10.60
N VAL A 64 61.96 12.25 9.87
CA VAL A 64 61.31 12.72 8.62
C VAL A 64 61.25 11.63 7.55
N PHE A 65 62.31 10.82 7.39
CA PHE A 65 62.32 9.71 6.44
C PHE A 65 61.26 8.66 6.76
N PHE A 66 61.15 8.24 8.03
CA PHE A 66 60.13 7.29 8.46
C PHE A 66 58.71 7.86 8.33
N THR A 67 58.50 9.13 8.68
CA THR A 67 57.19 9.78 8.52
C THR A 67 56.79 9.84 7.05
N CYS A 68 57.68 10.26 6.16
CA CYS A 68 57.39 10.32 4.72
C CYS A 68 57.11 8.92 4.17
N PHE A 69 57.94 7.93 4.51
CA PHE A 69 57.73 6.54 4.11
C PHE A 69 56.39 5.99 4.64
N SER A 70 56.05 6.29 5.90
CA SER A 70 54.79 5.85 6.50
C SER A 70 53.56 6.49 5.86
N VAL A 71 53.63 7.77 5.49
CA VAL A 71 52.54 8.48 4.79
C VAL A 71 52.37 7.93 3.38
N VAL A 72 53.47 7.71 2.65
CA VAL A 72 53.42 7.12 1.31
C VAL A 72 52.93 5.66 1.37
N ALA A 73 53.32 4.90 2.39
CA ALA A 73 52.88 3.53 2.62
C ALA A 73 51.43 3.42 3.07
N SER A 74 50.87 4.43 3.76
CA SER A 74 49.45 4.44 4.15
C SER A 74 48.52 4.84 3.01
N LEU A 75 49.01 5.57 2.01
CA LEU A 75 48.24 5.97 0.83
C LEU A 75 47.51 4.79 0.15
N PRO A 76 48.17 3.65 -0.20
CA PRO A 76 47.48 2.50 -0.79
C PRO A 76 46.46 1.84 0.14
N LEU A 77 46.69 1.86 1.46
CA LEU A 77 45.73 1.32 2.44
C LEU A 77 44.46 2.17 2.49
N VAL A 78 44.60 3.50 2.50
CA VAL A 78 43.47 4.43 2.50
C VAL A 78 42.70 4.35 1.18
N THR A 79 43.38 4.33 0.03
CA THR A 79 42.70 4.23 -1.26
C THR A 79 41.97 2.89 -1.40
N TYR A 80 42.56 1.79 -0.92
CA TYR A 80 41.88 0.49 -0.87
C TYR A 80 40.63 0.53 0.02
N ALA A 81 40.74 1.10 1.22
CA ALA A 81 39.61 1.22 2.15
C ALA A 81 38.46 2.05 1.54
N VAL A 82 38.77 3.22 0.98
CA VAL A 82 37.78 4.10 0.33
C VAL A 82 37.15 3.40 -0.87
N SER A 83 37.96 2.78 -1.74
CA SER A 83 37.46 2.06 -2.91
C SER A 83 36.57 0.89 -2.52
N SER A 84 36.90 0.17 -1.44
CA SER A 84 36.10 -0.95 -0.93
C SER A 84 34.74 -0.47 -0.43
N ILE A 85 34.71 0.60 0.37
CA ILE A 85 33.46 1.20 0.86
C ILE A 85 32.60 1.69 -0.30
N LEU A 86 33.18 2.39 -1.26
CA LEU A 86 32.47 2.85 -2.47
C LEU A 86 31.91 1.69 -3.29
N ALA A 87 32.67 0.60 -3.43
CA ALA A 87 32.20 -0.59 -4.13
C ALA A 87 30.97 -1.19 -3.43
N VAL A 88 31.00 -1.34 -2.10
CA VAL A 88 29.86 -1.83 -1.31
C VAL A 88 28.64 -0.93 -1.49
N ILE A 89 28.81 0.40 -1.39
CA ILE A 89 27.72 1.36 -1.60
C ILE A 89 27.14 1.23 -3.00
N ALA A 90 28.00 1.11 -4.03
CA ALA A 90 27.56 0.94 -5.41
C ALA A 90 26.77 -0.38 -5.61
N TYR A 91 27.21 -1.48 -5.01
CA TYR A 91 26.48 -2.75 -5.06
C TYR A 91 25.12 -2.65 -4.37
N VAL A 92 25.04 -2.02 -3.20
CA VAL A 92 23.78 -1.81 -2.50
C VAL A 92 22.83 -0.93 -3.32
N ALA A 93 23.33 0.17 -3.88
CA ALA A 93 22.54 1.05 -4.74
C ALA A 93 22.01 0.31 -5.98
N PHE A 94 22.85 -0.51 -6.61
CA PHE A 94 22.45 -1.32 -7.76
C PHE A 94 21.41 -2.39 -7.39
N ALA A 95 21.56 -3.03 -6.24
CA ALA A 95 20.58 -3.99 -5.73
C ALA A 95 19.23 -3.33 -5.45
N LEU A 96 19.23 -2.14 -4.83
CA LEU A 96 18.00 -1.36 -4.60
C LEU A 96 17.33 -0.94 -5.91
N LEU A 97 18.11 -0.50 -6.89
CA LEU A 97 17.59 -0.13 -8.21
C LEU A 97 17.00 -1.35 -8.93
N GLY A 98 17.67 -2.50 -8.87
CA GLY A 98 17.18 -3.75 -9.42
C GLY A 98 15.89 -4.23 -8.75
N ALA A 99 15.80 -4.15 -7.42
CA ALA A 99 14.59 -4.49 -6.67
C ALA A 99 13.42 -3.55 -7.01
N ALA A 100 13.67 -2.24 -7.14
CA ALA A 100 12.66 -1.28 -7.55
C ALA A 100 12.17 -1.53 -8.98
N ALA A 101 13.08 -1.80 -9.91
CA ALA A 101 12.74 -2.13 -11.29
C ALA A 101 11.94 -3.43 -11.40
N ALA A 102 12.34 -4.47 -10.66
CA ALA A 102 11.61 -5.74 -10.61
C ALA A 102 10.20 -5.55 -10.03
N SER A 103 10.08 -4.81 -8.93
CA SER A 103 8.78 -4.46 -8.34
C SER A 103 7.89 -3.73 -9.35
N ALA A 104 8.40 -2.68 -10.00
CA ALA A 104 7.66 -1.96 -11.02
C ALA A 104 7.22 -2.86 -12.19
N ALA A 105 8.11 -3.73 -12.67
CA ALA A 105 7.79 -4.68 -13.74
C ALA A 105 6.69 -5.65 -13.33
N THR A 106 6.71 -6.18 -12.10
CA THR A 106 5.65 -7.06 -11.60
C THR A 106 4.29 -6.35 -11.53
N VAL A 107 4.25 -5.12 -11.02
CA VAL A 107 3.01 -4.32 -10.94
C VAL A 107 2.44 -4.05 -12.32
N ILE A 108 3.28 -3.66 -13.29
CA ILE A 108 2.86 -3.44 -14.67
C ILE A 108 2.35 -4.74 -15.29
N GLY A 109 3.05 -5.85 -15.09
CA GLY A 109 2.64 -7.17 -15.58
C GLY A 109 1.28 -7.60 -15.04
N PHE A 110 1.07 -7.49 -13.72
CA PHE A 110 -0.24 -7.79 -13.12
C PHE A 110 -1.33 -6.87 -13.64
N THR A 111 -1.08 -5.57 -13.74
CA THR A 111 -2.04 -4.60 -14.26
C THR A 111 -2.44 -4.96 -15.70
N PHE A 112 -1.47 -5.34 -16.53
CA PHE A 112 -1.70 -5.74 -17.91
C PHE A 112 -2.56 -7.00 -18.05
N ILE A 113 -2.50 -7.93 -17.08
CA ILE A 113 -3.36 -9.12 -17.05
C ILE A 113 -4.73 -8.81 -16.45
N LEU A 114 -4.78 -7.94 -15.44
CA LEU A 114 -5.99 -7.64 -14.68
C LEU A 114 -6.99 -6.84 -15.51
N ILE A 115 -6.53 -5.84 -16.27
CA ILE A 115 -7.38 -5.03 -17.16
C ILE A 115 -8.19 -5.89 -18.17
N PRO A 116 -7.57 -6.73 -19.02
CA PRO A 116 -8.32 -7.53 -19.99
C PRO A 116 -9.21 -8.56 -19.30
N THR A 117 -8.79 -9.10 -18.15
CA THR A 117 -9.62 -10.02 -17.36
C THR A 117 -10.88 -9.32 -16.85
N LEU A 118 -10.77 -8.10 -16.33
CA LEU A 118 -11.93 -7.30 -15.93
C LEU A 118 -12.82 -6.94 -17.11
N ILE A 119 -12.25 -6.57 -18.26
CA ILE A 119 -13.01 -6.27 -19.48
C ILE A 119 -13.76 -7.52 -19.96
N ALA A 120 -13.11 -8.68 -20.00
CA ALA A 120 -13.74 -9.93 -20.37
C ALA A 120 -14.87 -10.30 -19.40
N LEU A 121 -14.65 -10.18 -18.10
CA LEU A 121 -15.65 -10.46 -17.08
C LEU A 121 -16.84 -9.49 -17.18
N ALA A 122 -16.58 -8.21 -17.40
CA ALA A 122 -17.62 -7.20 -17.65
C ALA A 122 -18.43 -7.53 -18.91
N GLY A 123 -17.75 -7.98 -19.98
CA GLY A 123 -18.40 -8.44 -21.21
C GLY A 123 -19.30 -9.66 -20.98
N VAL A 124 -18.82 -10.66 -20.24
CA VAL A 124 -19.62 -11.84 -19.86
C VAL A 124 -20.81 -11.43 -19.01
N ALA A 125 -20.61 -10.58 -18.00
CA ALA A 125 -21.69 -10.08 -17.16
C ALA A 125 -22.76 -9.32 -17.96
N ALA A 126 -22.34 -8.47 -18.90
CA ALA A 126 -23.23 -7.74 -19.81
C ALA A 126 -24.00 -8.69 -20.74
N ALA A 127 -23.33 -9.68 -21.33
CA ALA A 127 -23.96 -10.68 -22.17
C ALA A 127 -25.00 -11.51 -21.40
N CYS A 128 -24.66 -11.94 -20.17
CA CYS A 128 -25.58 -12.66 -19.29
C CYS A 128 -26.80 -11.80 -18.91
N THR A 129 -26.61 -10.52 -18.60
CA THR A 129 -27.74 -9.63 -18.29
C THR A 129 -28.64 -9.43 -19.50
N ILE A 130 -28.07 -9.17 -20.69
CA ILE A 130 -28.85 -9.07 -21.93
C ILE A 130 -29.61 -10.36 -22.21
N PHE A 131 -28.98 -11.52 -22.01
CA PHE A 131 -29.61 -12.83 -22.23
C PHE A 131 -30.78 -13.08 -21.27
N ILE A 132 -30.61 -12.81 -19.97
CA ILE A 132 -31.67 -12.94 -18.97
C ILE A 132 -32.83 -11.99 -19.29
N ILE A 133 -32.53 -10.73 -19.61
CA ILE A 133 -33.52 -9.73 -20.00
C ILE A 133 -34.28 -10.20 -21.25
N SER A 134 -33.57 -10.71 -22.27
CA SER A 134 -34.17 -11.22 -23.50
C SER A 134 -35.11 -12.40 -23.23
N ILE A 135 -34.67 -13.39 -22.45
CA ILE A 135 -35.51 -14.52 -22.05
C ILE A 135 -36.75 -14.05 -21.30
N PHE A 136 -36.60 -13.11 -20.36
CA PHE A 136 -37.72 -12.55 -19.60
C PHE A 136 -38.75 -11.91 -20.54
N PHE A 137 -38.30 -11.09 -21.50
CA PHE A 137 -39.20 -10.49 -22.49
C PHE A 137 -39.89 -11.52 -23.38
N LEU A 138 -39.18 -12.58 -23.80
CA LEU A 138 -39.75 -13.66 -24.61
C LEU A 138 -40.78 -14.48 -23.83
N LEU A 139 -40.48 -14.86 -22.58
CA LEU A 139 -41.41 -15.56 -21.71
C LEU A 139 -42.66 -14.72 -21.44
N ARG A 140 -42.50 -13.42 -21.18
CA ARG A 140 -43.62 -12.52 -20.97
C ARG A 140 -44.47 -12.37 -22.22
N LEU A 141 -43.84 -12.23 -23.39
CA LEU A 141 -44.57 -12.20 -24.66
C LEU A 141 -45.39 -13.49 -24.88
N ALA A 142 -44.78 -14.66 -24.63
CA ALA A 142 -45.46 -15.94 -24.76
C ALA A 142 -46.68 -16.03 -23.81
N PHE A 143 -46.54 -15.55 -22.58
CA PHE A 143 -47.62 -15.50 -21.60
C PHE A 143 -48.78 -14.58 -22.06
N LEU A 144 -48.50 -13.37 -22.53
CA LEU A 144 -49.54 -12.46 -23.04
C LEU A 144 -50.22 -13.01 -24.30
N ALA A 145 -49.47 -13.65 -25.21
CA ALA A 145 -50.01 -14.26 -26.41
C ALA A 145 -50.97 -15.43 -26.12
N GLN A 146 -50.72 -16.18 -25.04
CA GLN A 146 -51.63 -17.22 -24.58
C GLN A 146 -52.92 -16.67 -23.98
N GLN A 147 -52.86 -15.55 -23.23
CA GLN A 147 -54.03 -15.01 -22.55
C GLN A 147 -54.97 -14.18 -23.44
N ARG A 148 -54.43 -13.35 -24.35
CA ARG A 148 -55.22 -12.38 -25.15
C ARG A 148 -55.30 -12.70 -26.64
N GLY A 149 -54.68 -13.80 -27.07
CA GLY A 149 -54.55 -14.14 -28.48
C GLY A 149 -53.33 -13.50 -29.14
N ARG A 150 -53.00 -13.97 -30.35
CA ARG A 150 -51.68 -13.76 -30.98
C ARG A 150 -51.43 -12.32 -31.43
N SER A 151 -52.45 -11.62 -31.93
CA SER A 151 -52.33 -10.24 -32.41
C SER A 151 -52.41 -9.22 -31.27
N ASP A 152 -53.43 -9.31 -30.41
CA ASP A 152 -53.66 -8.34 -29.34
C ASP A 152 -52.61 -8.44 -28.23
N GLY A 153 -52.11 -9.66 -27.94
CA GLY A 153 -51.03 -9.87 -26.98
C GLY A 153 -49.71 -9.18 -27.36
N PHE A 154 -49.39 -9.08 -28.66
CA PHE A 154 -48.17 -8.41 -29.13
C PHE A 154 -48.25 -6.90 -28.97
N TYR A 155 -49.41 -6.30 -29.27
CA TYR A 155 -49.64 -4.87 -29.08
C TYR A 155 -49.60 -4.48 -27.60
N ALA A 156 -50.24 -5.26 -26.72
CA ALA A 156 -50.18 -5.05 -25.28
C ALA A 156 -48.74 -5.16 -24.74
N TRP A 157 -47.98 -6.16 -25.18
CA TRP A 157 -46.57 -6.31 -24.81
C TRP A 157 -45.73 -5.10 -25.24
N LEU A 158 -45.88 -4.62 -26.48
CA LEU A 158 -45.16 -3.44 -26.99
C LEU A 158 -45.43 -2.19 -26.15
N THR A 159 -46.68 -1.98 -25.70
CA THR A 159 -47.02 -0.86 -24.83
C THR A 159 -46.39 -0.98 -23.45
N GLU A 160 -46.37 -2.18 -22.85
CA GLU A 160 -45.69 -2.43 -21.58
C GLU A 160 -44.19 -2.20 -21.67
N VAL A 161 -43.53 -2.72 -22.73
CA VAL A 161 -42.07 -2.55 -22.92
C VAL A 161 -41.71 -1.08 -23.12
N LYS A 162 -42.50 -0.32 -23.89
CA LYS A 162 -42.27 1.12 -24.07
C LYS A 162 -42.29 1.86 -22.75
N VAL A 163 -43.29 1.61 -21.91
CA VAL A 163 -43.40 2.24 -20.58
C VAL A 163 -42.19 1.84 -19.72
N PHE A 164 -41.87 0.55 -19.65
CA PHE A 164 -40.77 0.04 -18.82
C PHE A 164 -39.40 0.62 -19.24
N VAL A 165 -39.11 0.70 -20.54
CA VAL A 165 -37.83 1.22 -21.04
C VAL A 165 -37.73 2.74 -20.89
N LEU A 166 -38.81 3.49 -21.14
CA LEU A 166 -38.82 4.94 -21.01
C LEU A 166 -38.75 5.40 -19.55
N GLU A 167 -39.32 4.62 -18.63
CA GLU A 167 -39.37 4.99 -17.21
C GLU A 167 -38.10 4.57 -16.45
N GLN A 168 -37.41 3.50 -16.90
CA GLN A 168 -36.24 2.94 -16.21
C GLN A 168 -34.88 3.47 -16.72
N THR A 169 -34.85 4.24 -17.81
CA THR A 169 -33.63 4.85 -18.38
C THR A 169 -33.14 6.10 -17.65
N VAL A 170 -33.70 6.41 -16.48
CA VAL A 170 -33.08 7.31 -15.50
C VAL A 170 -32.47 6.47 -14.37
N PRO A 171 -31.40 5.69 -14.60
CA PRO A 171 -30.60 5.30 -13.45
C PRO A 171 -30.11 6.60 -12.81
N CYS A 172 -30.32 6.76 -11.51
CA CYS A 172 -29.64 7.76 -10.69
C CYS A 172 -28.13 7.47 -10.71
N VAL A 173 -27.47 7.67 -11.86
CA VAL A 173 -26.00 7.61 -12.00
C VAL A 173 -25.35 8.69 -11.13
N GLY A 174 -26.14 9.70 -10.71
CA GLY A 174 -25.71 10.76 -9.80
C GLY A 174 -25.50 10.35 -8.33
N CYS A 175 -25.92 9.16 -7.88
CA CYS A 175 -25.73 8.78 -6.47
C CYS A 175 -24.36 8.13 -6.17
N PHE A 176 -23.60 7.70 -7.19
CA PHE A 176 -22.34 6.97 -6.95
C PHE A 176 -21.09 7.88 -6.81
N VAL A 177 -21.19 9.17 -7.14
CA VAL A 177 -20.05 10.12 -7.09
C VAL A 177 -19.97 10.89 -5.76
N SER A 178 -20.81 10.56 -4.77
CA SER A 178 -20.84 11.27 -3.48
C SER A 178 -20.41 10.41 -2.28
N MET A 179 -19.41 9.54 -2.44
CA MET A 179 -18.89 8.68 -1.36
C MET A 179 -17.36 8.72 -1.17
N THR A 180 -16.62 9.56 -1.89
CA THR A 180 -15.15 9.63 -1.76
C THR A 180 -14.60 11.00 -1.38
N LYS A 181 -15.43 11.91 -0.90
CA LYS A 181 -14.95 13.22 -0.44
C LYS A 181 -15.77 13.77 0.72
N ASP A 182 -15.77 13.07 1.85
CA ASP A 182 -15.86 13.72 3.17
C ASP A 182 -15.33 12.78 4.24
N GLY A 183 -14.08 13.02 4.65
CA GLY A 183 -13.59 12.60 5.95
C GLY A 183 -14.32 13.41 7.03
N HIS A 184 -15.54 13.03 7.36
CA HIS A 184 -16.27 13.51 8.53
C HIS A 184 -16.44 12.35 9.52
N SER A 185 -15.72 12.43 10.63
CA SER A 185 -15.87 11.53 11.77
C SER A 185 -17.21 11.82 12.48
N PRO A 186 -17.87 10.81 13.08
CA PRO A 186 -19.25 10.90 13.54
C PRO A 186 -19.34 11.52 14.93
N SER A 187 -20.26 12.46 15.13
CA SER A 187 -20.80 12.75 16.46
C SER A 187 -22.31 13.02 16.37
N SER A 188 -23.05 11.99 16.77
CA SER A 188 -24.21 12.06 17.67
C SER A 188 -25.20 13.21 17.46
N HIS A 189 -26.30 12.95 16.78
CA HIS A 189 -27.58 13.55 17.15
C HIS A 189 -28.76 12.63 16.80
N SER A 190 -29.27 12.00 17.86
CA SER A 190 -30.69 11.83 18.18
C SER A 190 -31.66 11.45 17.05
N CYS A 191 -31.96 10.15 16.96
CA CYS A 191 -33.21 9.63 16.41
C CYS A 191 -34.41 10.12 17.25
N PRO A 192 -35.51 10.55 16.61
CA PRO A 192 -36.80 10.63 17.29
C PRO A 192 -37.31 9.21 17.53
N SER A 193 -37.70 8.98 18.78
CA SER A 193 -38.37 7.79 19.27
C SER A 193 -39.70 7.61 18.53
N GLU A 194 -39.78 6.62 17.64
CA GLU A 194 -41.05 6.11 17.14
C GLU A 194 -41.24 4.68 17.67
N LYS A 195 -42.14 4.63 18.64
CA LYS A 195 -42.63 3.45 19.33
C LYS A 195 -43.41 2.60 18.33
N SER A 196 -42.83 1.49 17.87
CA SER A 196 -43.59 0.45 17.18
C SER A 196 -43.26 -0.91 17.81
N GLU A 197 -44.15 -1.29 18.72
CA GLU A 197 -44.27 -2.64 19.26
C GLU A 197 -44.61 -3.59 18.11
N GLY A 198 -43.67 -4.47 17.76
CA GLY A 198 -43.79 -5.36 16.61
C GLY A 198 -43.02 -6.65 16.81
N SER A 199 -43.51 -7.44 17.76
CA SER A 199 -43.16 -8.85 17.99
C SER A 199 -43.00 -9.65 16.68
N LEU A 200 -41.81 -10.20 16.42
CA LEU A 200 -41.69 -11.37 15.56
C LEU A 200 -40.42 -12.21 15.85
N VAL A 201 -40.63 -13.18 16.72
CA VAL A 201 -40.17 -14.58 16.67
C VAL A 201 -38.79 -14.86 16.04
N LEU A 202 -37.83 -15.12 16.94
CA LEU A 202 -36.61 -15.88 16.70
C LEU A 202 -36.94 -17.31 16.20
N VAL A 203 -36.56 -17.62 14.96
CA VAL A 203 -36.33 -18.99 14.51
C VAL A 203 -34.82 -19.15 14.34
N GLY A 204 -34.20 -19.79 15.33
CA GLY A 204 -32.83 -20.26 15.24
C GLY A 204 -32.75 -21.41 14.23
N THR A 205 -31.69 -21.39 13.42
CA THR A 205 -31.18 -22.59 12.77
C THR A 205 -29.67 -22.57 12.89
N ASP A 206 -29.20 -23.34 13.86
CA ASP A 206 -27.84 -23.84 13.95
C ASP A 206 -27.48 -24.56 12.65
N SER A 207 -26.31 -24.28 12.08
CA SER A 207 -25.65 -25.21 11.17
C SER A 207 -24.13 -25.09 11.28
N SER A 208 -23.61 -25.81 12.27
CA SER A 208 -22.53 -26.79 12.12
C SER A 208 -21.45 -26.52 11.05
N THR A 209 -20.31 -26.08 11.56
CA THR A 209 -18.96 -26.42 11.08
C THR A 209 -18.81 -27.92 10.81
N PRO A 210 -18.19 -28.30 9.68
CA PRO A 210 -17.34 -29.49 9.67
C PRO A 210 -15.93 -29.12 9.20
N GLU A 211 -15.02 -29.28 10.14
CA GLU A 211 -13.60 -29.53 9.99
C GLU A 211 -13.40 -30.78 9.11
N SER A 212 -12.68 -30.64 7.99
CA SER A 212 -12.17 -31.79 7.25
C SER A 212 -10.83 -31.44 6.61
N THR A 213 -9.77 -31.71 7.35
CA THR A 213 -8.40 -31.85 6.86
C THR A 213 -8.23 -33.27 6.30
N PRO A 214 -7.87 -33.46 5.02
CA PRO A 214 -7.37 -34.75 4.55
C PRO A 214 -5.84 -34.75 4.60
N SER A 215 -5.34 -35.58 5.50
CA SER A 215 -4.01 -36.17 5.47
C SER A 215 -3.91 -37.17 4.31
N ALA A 216 -2.87 -37.03 3.48
CA ALA A 216 -2.25 -38.06 2.64
C ALA A 216 -0.88 -37.48 2.27
N ASP A 217 0.28 -37.93 2.73
CA ASP A 217 0.75 -39.28 3.05
C ASP A 217 0.44 -40.29 1.94
N GLN A 218 1.00 -40.01 0.75
CA GLN A 218 1.24 -41.03 -0.26
C GLN A 218 2.72 -41.40 -0.23
N LYS A 219 2.99 -42.44 0.57
CA LYS A 219 4.14 -43.32 0.48
C LYS A 219 4.40 -43.74 -0.97
N GLU A 220 5.70 -43.82 -1.25
CA GLU A 220 6.40 -44.91 -1.94
C GLU A 220 5.63 -45.64 -3.04
N THR A 221 6.19 -45.68 -4.26
CA THR A 221 6.48 -46.93 -4.99
C THR A 221 7.19 -46.59 -6.32
N LEU A 222 8.51 -46.83 -6.32
CA LEU A 222 9.15 -47.91 -7.10
C LEU A 222 9.14 -47.81 -8.64
N MET A 223 10.35 -47.77 -9.21
CA MET A 223 10.87 -48.48 -10.41
C MET A 223 11.92 -47.57 -11.06
N SER A 224 13.22 -47.85 -10.90
CA SER A 224 14.02 -48.78 -11.72
C SER A 224 14.99 -47.99 -12.57
#